data_AF-A0A5S3SH26-F1
#
_entry.id   AF-A0A5S3SH26-F1
#
_cell.length_a   1.000
_cell.length_b   1.000
_cell.length_c   1.000
_cell.angle_alpha   90.00
_cell.angle_beta   90.00
_cell.angle_gamma   90.00
#
_symmetry.space_group_name_H-M   'P 1'
#
loop_
_entity.id
_entity.type
_entity.pdbx_description
1 polymer ?
#
loop_
_entity_poly.entity_id
_entity_poly.type
_entity_poly.pdbx_seq_one_letter_code
_entity_poly.pdbx_strand_id
1 'polypeptide(L)' 'MQPTLRPAAHLPQVFLYCDPIDFCKSHRGLSTLIEADLGHNPFNGQLYVFTNK' A
#
# COMPACT_ATOMS: atom_id res chain seq x y z
N MET A 1 -25.47 -6.77 2.40
CA MET A 1 -24.67 -5.53 2.29
C MET A 1 -23.20 -5.91 2.32
N GLN A 2 -22.48 -5.81 1.21
CA GLN A 2 -21.03 -6.03 1.19
C GLN A 2 -20.35 -4.72 1.59
N PRO A 3 -19.45 -4.71 2.60
CA PRO A 3 -18.74 -3.49 2.95
C PRO A 3 -17.93 -3.02 1.72
N THR A 4 -18.16 -1.77 1.32
CA THR A 4 -17.68 -1.17 0.06
C THR A 4 -16.16 -0.96 0.01
N LEU A 5 -15.47 -1.11 1.15
CA LEU A 5 -14.03 -0.84 1.29
C LEU A 5 -13.30 -1.97 2.01
N ARG A 6 -13.63 -3.22 1.68
CA ARG A 6 -12.87 -4.39 2.16
C ARG A 6 -11.91 -4.89 1.08
N PRO A 7 -10.70 -5.32 1.44
CA PRO A 7 -9.82 -6.04 0.53
C PRO A 7 -10.53 -7.25 -0.08
N ALA A 8 -10.25 -7.56 -1.35
CA ALA A 8 -10.79 -8.75 -1.99
C ALA A 8 -10.26 -10.02 -1.31
N ALA A 9 -11.11 -11.05 -1.17
CA ALA A 9 -10.77 -12.27 -0.45
C ALA A 9 -9.62 -13.07 -1.09
N HIS A 10 -9.34 -12.82 -2.37
CA HIS A 10 -8.27 -13.49 -3.12
C HIS A 10 -6.96 -12.69 -3.13
N LEU A 11 -6.88 -11.54 -2.44
CA LEU A 11 -5.64 -10.79 -2.38
C LEU A 11 -4.55 -11.63 -1.69
N PRO A 12 -3.35 -11.73 -2.28
CA PRO A 12 -2.30 -12.60 -1.76
C PRO A 12 -1.78 -12.12 -0.41
N GLN A 13 -1.69 -10.79 -0.22
CA GLN A 13 -1.22 -10.19 1.02
C GLN A 13 -1.64 -8.71 1.11
N VAL A 14 -1.82 -8.24 2.34
CA VAL A 14 -2.10 -6.83 2.65
C VAL A 14 -1.04 -6.33 3.63
N PHE A 15 -0.39 -5.22 3.31
CA PHE A 15 0.59 -4.55 4.16
C PHE A 15 0.02 -3.21 4.66
N LEU A 16 0.18 -2.95 5.95
CA LEU A 16 -0.14 -1.66 6.56
C LEU A 16 1.17 -0.96 6.94
N TYR A 17 1.42 0.19 6.33
CA TYR A 17 2.53 1.06 6.69
C TYR A 17 2.05 2.07 7.73
N CYS A 18 2.53 1.94 8.96
CA CYS A 18 2.04 2.70 10.12
C CYS A 18 2.71 4.06 10.29
N ASP A 19 3.89 4.26 9.69
CA ASP A 19 4.56 5.55 9.78
C ASP A 19 3.88 6.57 8.86
N PRO A 20 3.77 7.83 9.30
CA PRO A 20 3.09 8.86 8.54
C PRO A 20 3.80 9.12 7.21
N ILE A 21 3.03 9.07 6.13
CA ILE A 21 3.52 9.36 4.78
C ILE A 21 2.94 10.67 4.27
N ASP A 22 3.82 11.51 3.72
CA ASP A 22 3.39 12.63 2.91
C ASP A 22 2.93 12.15 1.52
N PHE A 23 1.60 12.11 1.34
CA PHE A 23 0.95 11.71 0.09
C PHE A 23 1.14 12.72 -1.05
N CYS A 24 1.76 13.88 -0.82
CA CYS A 24 2.17 14.78 -1.90
C CYS A 24 3.14 14.08 -2.88
N LYS A 25 3.83 13.03 -2.40
CA LYS A 25 4.48 12.03 -3.24
C LYS A 25 3.39 11.18 -3.90
N SER A 26 2.97 11.57 -5.10
CA SER A 26 2.05 10.81 -5.99
C SER A 26 2.48 9.33 -6.14
N HIS A 27 1.71 8.50 -6.86
CA HIS A 27 1.88 7.04 -6.92
C HIS A 27 3.34 6.57 -7.10
N ARG A 28 4.16 7.29 -7.89
CA ARG A 28 5.57 6.94 -8.12
C ARG A 28 6.40 6.99 -6.84
N GLY A 29 6.18 8.00 -6.01
CA GLY A 29 6.90 8.14 -4.75
C GLY A 29 6.52 7.05 -3.73
N LEU A 30 5.27 6.60 -3.75
CA LEU A 30 4.85 5.44 -2.96
C LEU A 30 5.48 4.14 -3.47
N SER A 31 5.55 3.93 -4.79
CA SER A 31 6.25 2.77 -5.37
C SER A 31 7.73 2.75 -4.99
N THR A 32 8.41 3.90 -5.05
CA THR A 32 9.81 4.02 -4.63
C THR A 32 9.99 3.69 -3.15
N LEU A 33 9.07 4.10 -2.28
CA LEU A 33 9.14 3.74 -0.85
C LEU A 33 8.99 2.23 -0.64
N ILE A 34 8.07 1.57 -1.35
CA ILE A 34 7.90 0.12 -1.27
C ILE A 34 9.18 -0.60 -1.74
N GLU A 35 9.80 -0.14 -2.81
CA GLU A 35 11.03 -0.75 -3.34
C GLU A 35 12.25 -0.47 -2.46
N ALA A 36 12.48 0.79 -2.10
CA ALA A 36 13.72 1.22 -1.46
C ALA A 36 13.73 1.00 0.06
N ASP A 37 12.58 1.15 0.72
CA ASP A 37 12.48 1.10 2.18
C ASP A 37 12.07 -0.30 2.66
N LEU A 38 11.10 -0.92 1.97
CA LEU A 38 10.59 -2.26 2.33
C LEU A 38 11.29 -3.39 1.56
N GLY A 39 12.02 -3.09 0.47
CA GLY A 39 12.66 -4.12 -0.36
C GLY A 39 11.68 -5.00 -1.12
N HIS A 40 10.41 -4.58 -1.25
CA HIS A 40 9.37 -5.34 -1.93
C HIS A 40 9.23 -4.89 -3.39
N ASN A 41 8.62 -5.73 -4.24
CA ASN A 41 8.22 -5.32 -5.58
C ASN A 41 6.76 -4.81 -5.56
N PRO A 42 6.51 -3.51 -5.84
CA PRO A 42 5.18 -2.90 -5.77
C PRO A 42 4.22 -3.39 -6.85
N PHE A 43 4.71 -4.13 -7.85
CA PHE A 43 3.92 -4.65 -8.97
C PHE A 43 3.48 -6.12 -8.80
N ASN A 44 3.74 -6.73 -7.64
CA ASN A 44 3.43 -8.14 -7.36
C ASN A 44 1.95 -8.43 -7.02
N GLY A 45 1.05 -7.45 -7.18
CA GLY A 45 -0.39 -7.61 -6.91
C GLY A 45 -0.76 -7.64 -5.42
N GLN A 46 0.15 -7.23 -4.54
CA GLN A 46 -0.13 -7.03 -3.12
C GLN A 46 -0.82 -5.68 -2.88
N LEU A 47 -1.61 -5.58 -1.82
CA LEU A 47 -2.25 -4.33 -1.42
C LEU A 47 -1.42 -3.63 -0.34
N TYR A 48 -0.98 -2.40 -0.62
CA TYR A 48 -0.29 -1.54 0.33
C TYR A 48 -1.25 -0.45 0.83
N VAL A 49 -1.41 -0.38 2.15
CA VAL A 49 -2.26 0.59 2.84
C VAL A 49 -1.38 1.54 3.62
N PHE A 50 -1.60 2.83 3.42
CA PHE A 50 -0.86 3.91 4.07
C PHE A 50 -1.83 4.75 4.89
N THR A 51 -1.40 5.16 6.09
CA THR A 51 -2.17 6.11 6.91
C THR A 51 -1.73 7.53 6.62
N ASN A 52 -2.68 8.42 6.34
CA ASN A 52 -2.43 9.85 6.30
C ASN A 52 -2.36 10.40 7.74
N LYS A 53 -1.49 11.38 7.95
CA LYS A 53 -1.42 12.12 9.21
C LYS A 53 -2.45 13.23 9.24
#